data_AF-A0A8S1KI42-F1
#
_entry.id   AF-A0A8S1KI42-F1
#
_cell.length_a   1.000
_cell.length_b   1.000
_cell.length_c   1.000
_cell.angle_alpha   90.00
_cell.angle_beta   90.00
_cell.angle_gamma   90.00
#
_symmetry.space_group_name_H-M   'P 1'
#
loop_
_entity.id
_entity.type
_entity.pdbx_description
1 polymer ?
#
loop_
_entity_poly.entity_id
_entity_poly.type
_entity_poly.pdbx_seq_one_letter_code
_entity_poly.pdbx_strand_id
1 'polypeptide(L)'
;MQYEESDYYLLLGSSIFINITLIAITIFLWKVIWLQYPIFIDEFQIKSLSDAYNIIQIANINLIINQCGFDGLTLLLFEQKLFVGLSYYTIVYFLIMGICKISWNYLNDYQKLFVQLNILPNQDFIISSMLLLVIFAMLIQLRKELQIIYIQMFTTDQFTNYSIRTLHIRGMDHEDYDGVMMMLEILKYLDEVGDPGTIMGISIIPEYSKLLELEKYRSLFKYQLGILELQKPLFYPLPNISIIEEQIDQQLQKPFKLSGHCFICVDRLQTQLKLCNQNTLTQYQIQLAPDLFDINWVNITIESNQIRIWRTIILNLLIMTLLIFVTSPQALYQYLSKFPGLEFLSFKWTILIPDPFGRIIKNNIPPIILISINQIILYFLDVITQAEKHERWSQYHISFFHKMFFYLILNVLVIPAFLLQSSETLFNITYNGFNIQLQKAFDNQTNYGLYYITFLFYSGTGAFLVELIRPSELYFNYFSSYMAYYMRLYENDAQHYQKSNEFCVQYGYISAQMLLNLTIICIFNTTSPFVLIAGLWFFGFRYIGDFFMLMVSKQEMVSNGKYLYSLLQLSCFTLGLWLIVKVIGCYFQSNYLMMYLFGIELIAWTKI
;
A
#
# COMPACT_ATOMS: atom_id res chain seq x y z
N MET A 1 -24.89 -5.44 -16.63
CA MET A 1 -26.09 -5.04 -15.88
C MET A 1 -26.51 -3.68 -16.43
N GLN A 2 -27.63 -3.59 -17.15
CA GLN A 2 -28.24 -2.30 -17.45
C GLN A 2 -29.12 -1.97 -16.24
N TYR A 3 -28.75 -0.92 -15.50
CA TYR A 3 -29.57 -0.41 -14.39
C TYR A 3 -30.66 0.49 -14.99
N GLU A 4 -31.90 0.38 -14.51
CA GLU A 4 -32.91 1.39 -14.80
C GLU A 4 -32.51 2.72 -14.13
N GLU A 5 -32.86 3.87 -14.72
CA GLU A 5 -32.45 5.18 -14.20
C GLU A 5 -32.90 5.41 -12.73
N SER A 6 -34.02 4.81 -12.31
CA SER A 6 -34.47 4.82 -10.91
C SER A 6 -33.55 4.05 -9.96
N ASP A 7 -32.94 2.96 -10.44
CA ASP A 7 -32.02 2.16 -9.65
C ASP A 7 -30.68 2.88 -9.44
N TYR A 8 -30.29 3.77 -10.37
CA TYR A 8 -29.08 4.56 -10.28
C TYR A 8 -29.08 5.48 -9.04
N TYR A 9 -30.11 6.31 -8.90
CA TYR A 9 -30.21 7.26 -7.78
C TYR A 9 -30.42 6.55 -6.45
N LEU A 10 -31.19 5.46 -6.46
CA LEU A 10 -31.38 4.65 -5.28
C LEU A 10 -30.06 4.03 -4.83
N LEU A 11 -29.25 3.50 -5.74
CA LEU A 11 -27.97 2.90 -5.41
C LEU A 11 -26.97 3.96 -4.94
N LEU A 12 -26.85 5.09 -5.63
CA LEU A 12 -25.98 6.17 -5.20
C LEU A 12 -26.39 6.72 -3.83
N GLY A 13 -27.67 7.06 -3.64
CA GLY A 13 -28.20 7.55 -2.38
C GLY A 13 -28.04 6.55 -1.24
N SER A 14 -28.31 5.27 -1.49
CA SER A 14 -28.09 4.21 -0.50
C SER A 14 -26.62 4.05 -0.14
N SER A 15 -25.70 4.13 -1.12
CA SER A 15 -24.27 4.01 -0.86
C SER A 15 -23.75 5.17 0.00
N ILE A 16 -24.15 6.42 -0.29
CA ILE A 16 -23.79 7.59 0.51
C ILE A 16 -24.35 7.44 1.93
N PHE A 17 -25.62 7.06 2.06
CA PHE A 17 -26.25 6.85 3.37
C PHE A 17 -25.55 5.76 4.19
N ILE A 18 -25.22 4.61 3.57
CA ILE A 18 -24.48 3.52 4.22
C ILE A 18 -23.11 4.01 4.67
N ASN A 19 -22.37 4.77 3.85
CA ASN A 19 -21.05 5.27 4.24
C ASN A 19 -21.14 6.29 5.38
N ILE A 20 -22.10 7.22 5.36
CA ILE A 20 -22.31 8.18 6.46
C ILE A 20 -22.69 7.47 7.76
N THR A 21 -23.59 6.48 7.68
CA THR A 21 -23.99 5.70 8.86
C THR A 21 -22.83 4.87 9.40
N LEU A 22 -22.01 4.26 8.55
CA LEU A 22 -20.79 3.57 8.96
C LEU A 22 -19.79 4.51 9.63
N ILE A 23 -19.58 5.71 9.11
CA ILE A 23 -18.72 6.73 9.75
C ILE A 23 -19.27 7.10 11.13
N ALA A 24 -20.58 7.34 11.25
CA ALA A 24 -21.20 7.68 12.53
C ALA A 24 -21.07 6.53 13.55
N ILE A 25 -21.27 5.29 13.12
CA ILE A 25 -21.08 4.09 13.94
C ILE A 25 -19.61 3.99 14.37
N THR A 26 -18.67 4.22 13.47
CA THR A 26 -17.24 4.16 13.77
C THR A 26 -16.84 5.23 14.77
N ILE A 27 -17.30 6.48 14.62
CA ILE A 27 -17.06 7.55 15.59
C ILE A 27 -17.66 7.17 16.96
N PHE A 28 -18.86 6.57 16.96
CA PHE A 28 -19.49 6.09 18.19
C PHE A 28 -18.69 4.95 18.84
N LEU A 29 -18.30 3.93 18.08
CA LEU A 29 -17.49 2.81 18.55
C LEU A 29 -16.14 3.31 19.08
N TRP A 30 -15.49 4.22 18.37
CA TRP A 30 -14.25 4.84 18.83
C TRP A 30 -14.48 5.58 20.16
N LYS A 31 -15.52 6.39 20.26
CA LYS A 31 -15.84 7.09 21.52
C LYS A 31 -16.11 6.14 22.69
N VAL A 32 -16.82 5.03 22.47
CA VAL A 32 -17.23 4.10 23.54
C VAL A 32 -16.10 3.15 23.93
N ILE A 33 -15.34 2.67 22.94
CA ILE A 33 -14.36 1.59 23.10
C ILE A 33 -12.96 2.15 23.39
N TRP A 34 -12.56 3.24 22.72
CA TRP A 34 -11.20 3.76 22.82
C TRP A 34 -11.00 4.75 23.96
N LEU A 35 -12.01 5.52 24.36
CA LEU A 35 -11.84 6.55 25.40
C LEU A 35 -11.63 6.01 26.81
N GLN A 36 -11.70 4.70 27.02
CA GLN A 36 -11.38 4.11 28.32
C GLN A 36 -9.90 4.30 28.68
N TYR A 37 -9.00 4.34 27.69
CA TYR A 37 -7.57 4.63 27.90
C TYR A 37 -7.04 5.55 26.80
N PRO A 38 -6.40 6.68 27.15
CA PRO A 38 -5.88 7.63 26.16
C PRO A 38 -4.79 6.99 25.29
N ILE A 39 -4.75 7.40 24.02
CA ILE A 39 -3.60 7.12 23.15
C ILE A 39 -2.56 8.18 23.43
N PHE A 40 -1.33 7.75 23.68
CA PHE A 40 -0.19 8.63 23.92
C PHE A 40 0.64 8.72 22.65
N ILE A 41 0.89 9.95 22.20
CA ILE A 41 1.80 10.29 21.11
C ILE A 41 2.79 11.29 21.69
N ASP A 42 3.98 10.82 22.07
CA ASP A 42 4.92 11.58 22.90
C ASP A 42 4.23 12.25 24.11
N GLU A 43 4.17 13.59 24.11
CA GLU A 43 3.58 14.43 25.14
C GLU A 43 2.05 14.61 24.98
N PHE A 44 1.50 14.25 23.82
CA PHE A 44 0.09 14.44 23.50
C PHE A 44 -0.76 13.25 23.94
N GLN A 45 -1.90 13.55 24.55
CA GLN A 45 -2.92 12.57 24.92
C GLN A 45 -4.16 12.77 24.05
N ILE A 46 -4.51 11.78 23.23
CA ILE A 46 -5.76 11.80 22.48
C ILE A 46 -6.87 11.22 23.37
N LYS A 47 -7.77 12.10 23.83
CA LYS A 47 -8.97 11.75 24.62
C LYS A 47 -10.27 12.02 23.88
N SER A 48 -10.21 12.61 22.70
CA SER A 48 -11.37 12.92 21.89
C SER A 48 -10.99 13.14 20.44
N LEU A 49 -11.97 13.06 19.56
CA LEU A 49 -11.79 13.31 18.12
C LEU A 49 -11.43 14.78 17.87
N SER A 50 -11.83 15.68 18.79
CA SER A 50 -11.41 17.08 18.77
C SER A 50 -9.92 17.24 19.06
N ASP A 51 -9.36 16.49 20.01
CA ASP A 51 -7.93 16.51 20.30
C ASP A 51 -7.15 15.97 19.09
N ALA A 52 -7.67 14.90 18.50
CA ALA A 52 -7.16 14.28 17.30
C ALA A 52 -7.10 15.29 16.12
N TYR A 53 -8.19 16.05 15.92
CA TYR A 53 -8.24 17.14 14.93
C TYR A 53 -7.29 18.30 15.26
N ASN A 54 -7.19 18.70 16.53
CA ASN A 54 -6.26 19.74 16.96
C ASN A 54 -4.80 19.33 16.70
N ILE A 55 -4.46 18.05 16.90
CA ILE A 55 -3.14 17.53 16.55
C ILE A 55 -2.90 17.62 15.04
N ILE A 56 -3.86 17.27 14.19
CA ILE A 56 -3.73 17.45 12.73
C ILE A 56 -3.41 18.91 12.37
N GLN A 57 -4.03 19.88 13.05
CA GLN A 57 -3.80 21.30 12.79
C GLN A 57 -2.46 21.81 13.31
N ILE A 58 -1.99 21.28 14.44
CA ILE A 58 -0.77 21.74 15.14
C ILE A 58 0.47 20.98 14.66
N ALA A 59 0.30 19.78 14.09
CA ALA A 59 1.40 18.91 13.70
C ALA A 59 2.31 19.59 12.68
N ASN A 60 3.46 20.06 13.17
CA ASN A 60 4.53 20.57 12.35
C ASN A 60 5.23 19.40 11.63
N ILE A 61 5.82 19.69 10.47
CA ILE A 61 6.60 18.73 9.68
C ILE A 61 7.65 18.01 10.54
N ASN A 62 8.32 18.73 11.44
CA ASN A 62 9.33 18.15 12.35
C ASN A 62 8.73 17.11 13.31
N LEU A 63 7.52 17.35 13.82
CA LEU A 63 6.84 16.41 14.70
C LEU A 63 6.46 15.14 13.94
N ILE A 64 5.96 15.28 12.71
CA ILE A 64 5.63 14.14 11.84
C ILE A 64 6.88 13.34 11.49
N ILE A 65 8.00 14.01 11.16
CA ILE A 65 9.28 13.35 10.86
C ILE A 65 9.78 12.57 12.06
N ASN A 66 9.74 13.16 13.27
CA ASN A 66 10.22 12.50 14.48
C ASN A 66 9.41 11.25 14.83
N GLN A 67 8.10 11.26 14.56
CA GLN A 67 7.21 10.12 14.85
C GLN A 67 7.22 9.06 13.76
N CYS A 68 6.95 9.46 12.52
CA CYS A 68 6.65 8.57 11.41
C CYS A 68 7.85 8.34 10.48
N GLY A 69 8.91 9.15 10.61
CA GLY A 69 10.01 9.19 9.67
C GLY A 69 9.69 9.93 8.36
N PHE A 70 10.72 10.04 7.52
CA PHE A 70 10.62 10.71 6.21
C PHE A 70 9.66 10.00 5.23
N ASP A 71 9.58 8.67 5.28
CA ASP A 71 8.70 7.89 4.39
C ASP A 71 7.22 8.05 4.77
N GLY A 72 6.90 8.14 6.07
CA GLY A 72 5.55 8.48 6.54
C GLY A 72 5.13 9.88 6.12
N LEU A 73 6.01 10.87 6.29
CA LEU A 73 5.77 12.23 5.80
C LEU A 73 5.53 12.25 4.28
N THR A 74 6.33 11.51 3.52
CA THR A 74 6.20 11.40 2.06
C THR A 74 4.81 10.94 1.65
N LEU A 75 4.29 9.92 2.34
CA LEU A 75 2.96 9.37 2.07
C LEU A 75 1.86 10.41 2.35
N LEU A 76 1.91 11.06 3.51
CA LEU A 76 0.93 12.08 3.90
C LEU A 76 0.93 13.29 2.96
N LEU A 77 2.12 13.78 2.59
CA LEU A 77 2.24 14.89 1.65
C LEU A 77 1.75 14.50 0.25
N PHE A 78 2.00 13.27 -0.20
CA PHE A 78 1.47 12.78 -1.47
C PHE A 78 -0.06 12.80 -1.50
N GLU A 79 -0.71 12.28 -0.46
CA GLU A 79 -2.17 12.29 -0.33
C GLU A 79 -2.75 13.69 -0.23
N GLN A 80 -2.16 14.54 0.60
CA GLN A 80 -2.59 15.92 0.78
C GLN A 80 -2.52 16.68 -0.54
N LYS A 81 -1.40 16.57 -1.28
CA LYS A 81 -1.24 17.25 -2.56
C LYS A 81 -2.27 16.73 -3.55
N LEU A 82 -2.43 15.40 -3.69
CA LEU A 82 -3.43 14.81 -4.57
C LEU A 82 -4.84 15.31 -4.25
N PHE A 83 -5.24 15.33 -2.98
CA PHE A 83 -6.54 15.86 -2.56
C PHE A 83 -6.70 17.33 -2.99
N VAL A 84 -5.70 18.17 -2.70
CA VAL A 84 -5.74 19.61 -3.03
C VAL A 84 -5.84 19.83 -4.54
N GLY A 85 -4.98 19.22 -5.35
CA GLY A 85 -5.05 19.44 -6.80
C GLY A 85 -6.25 18.79 -7.46
N LEU A 86 -6.71 17.63 -7.00
CA LEU A 86 -7.99 17.08 -7.44
C LEU A 86 -9.15 17.99 -7.06
N SER A 87 -9.10 18.69 -5.92
CA SER A 87 -10.17 19.62 -5.52
C SER A 87 -10.24 20.82 -6.46
N TYR A 88 -9.09 21.42 -6.78
CA TYR A 88 -9.00 22.50 -7.76
C TYR A 88 -9.47 22.05 -9.14
N TYR A 89 -9.01 20.88 -9.60
CA TYR A 89 -9.46 20.31 -10.87
C TYR A 89 -10.97 20.08 -10.88
N THR A 90 -11.54 19.52 -9.81
CA THR A 90 -12.98 19.22 -9.72
C THR A 90 -13.81 20.50 -9.80
N ILE A 91 -13.40 21.56 -9.07
CA ILE A 91 -14.08 22.86 -9.13
C ILE A 91 -14.04 23.43 -10.55
N VAL A 92 -12.86 23.47 -11.17
CA VAL A 92 -12.67 23.99 -12.53
C VAL A 92 -13.44 23.15 -13.55
N TYR A 93 -13.42 21.83 -13.41
CA TYR A 93 -14.17 20.88 -14.25
C TYR A 93 -15.67 21.20 -14.23
N PHE A 94 -16.28 21.30 -13.06
CA PHE A 94 -17.71 21.56 -12.94
C PHE A 94 -18.09 22.97 -13.40
N LEU A 95 -17.20 23.97 -13.24
CA LEU A 95 -17.39 25.30 -13.81
C LEU A 95 -17.39 25.27 -15.35
N ILE A 96 -16.40 24.62 -15.97
CA ILE A 96 -16.32 24.49 -17.43
C ILE A 96 -17.53 23.73 -17.96
N MET A 97 -17.86 22.58 -17.37
CA MET A 97 -19.01 21.78 -17.78
C MET A 97 -20.33 22.52 -17.58
N GLY A 98 -20.46 23.29 -16.49
CA GLY A 98 -21.61 24.16 -16.24
C GLY A 98 -21.77 25.21 -17.34
N ILE A 99 -20.69 25.91 -17.69
CA ILE A 99 -20.69 26.93 -18.76
C ILE A 99 -21.01 26.29 -20.12
N CYS A 100 -20.33 25.19 -20.47
CA CYS A 100 -20.54 24.48 -21.74
C CYS A 100 -21.97 23.94 -21.90
N LYS A 101 -22.64 23.61 -20.80
CA LYS A 101 -24.02 23.11 -20.83
C LYS A 101 -25.05 24.23 -20.83
N ILE A 102 -24.80 25.34 -20.11
CA ILE A 102 -25.59 26.57 -20.23
C ILE A 102 -25.59 27.07 -21.68
N SER A 103 -24.45 26.95 -22.39
CA SER A 103 -24.35 27.34 -23.79
C SER A 103 -24.97 26.35 -24.79
N TRP A 104 -25.22 25.08 -24.42
CA TRP A 104 -25.77 24.04 -25.31
C TRP A 104 -27.32 23.87 -25.22
N ASN A 105 -28.02 24.72 -24.48
CA ASN A 105 -29.49 24.87 -24.37
C ASN A 105 -30.31 24.01 -23.38
N TYR A 106 -31.32 24.70 -22.83
CA TYR A 106 -32.60 24.24 -22.25
C TYR A 106 -33.17 23.02 -22.99
N LEU A 107 -33.14 21.81 -22.41
CA LEU A 107 -34.06 20.71 -22.77
C LEU A 107 -33.97 19.54 -21.76
N ASN A 108 -34.96 19.51 -20.87
CA ASN A 108 -35.63 18.42 -20.15
C ASN A 108 -34.90 17.27 -19.42
N ASP A 109 -33.62 16.98 -19.65
CA ASP A 109 -32.95 15.82 -18.99
C ASP A 109 -31.83 16.26 -18.03
N TYR A 110 -32.18 17.02 -16.98
CA TYR A 110 -31.26 17.30 -15.86
C TYR A 110 -30.77 16.03 -15.15
N GLN A 111 -31.53 14.93 -15.25
CA GLN A 111 -31.20 13.67 -14.59
C GLN A 111 -29.97 12.98 -15.21
N LYS A 112 -29.82 13.01 -16.54
CA LYS A 112 -28.64 12.42 -17.23
C LYS A 112 -27.33 13.19 -17.01
N LEU A 113 -27.40 14.41 -16.46
CA LEU A 113 -26.28 15.35 -16.28
C LEU A 113 -25.17 14.81 -15.37
N PHE A 114 -25.52 13.95 -14.42
CA PHE A 114 -24.57 13.41 -13.44
C PHE A 114 -24.11 11.98 -13.75
N VAL A 115 -24.76 11.32 -14.71
CA VAL A 115 -24.68 9.88 -14.90
C VAL A 115 -23.83 9.53 -16.12
N GLN A 116 -24.13 10.14 -17.27
CA GLN A 116 -23.41 9.91 -18.53
C GLN A 116 -23.39 11.21 -19.33
N LEU A 117 -22.20 11.76 -19.52
CA LEU A 117 -22.00 12.90 -20.40
C LEU A 117 -21.50 12.39 -21.75
N ASN A 118 -22.28 12.63 -22.80
CA ASN A 118 -21.77 12.55 -24.17
C ASN A 118 -20.96 13.84 -24.42
N ILE A 119 -19.73 13.84 -23.94
CA ILE A 119 -18.79 14.95 -24.18
C ILE A 119 -18.30 14.85 -25.62
N LEU A 120 -18.16 16.00 -26.29
CA LEU A 120 -17.53 16.02 -27.61
C LEU A 120 -16.05 15.64 -27.47
N PRO A 121 -15.47 14.85 -28.40
CA PRO A 121 -14.07 14.41 -28.28
C PRO A 121 -13.07 15.56 -28.07
N ASN A 122 -13.34 16.74 -28.62
CA ASN A 122 -12.51 17.94 -28.43
C ASN A 122 -12.56 18.47 -26.99
N GLN A 123 -13.73 18.43 -26.36
CA GLN A 123 -13.90 18.82 -24.96
C GLN A 123 -13.26 17.77 -24.04
N ASP A 124 -13.42 16.48 -24.36
CA ASP A 124 -12.77 15.38 -23.64
C ASP A 124 -11.25 15.51 -23.63
N PHE A 125 -10.65 15.85 -24.77
CA PHE A 125 -9.22 16.12 -24.87
C PHE A 125 -8.80 17.24 -23.94
N ILE A 126 -9.43 18.42 -24.03
CA ILE A 126 -9.08 19.58 -23.19
C ILE A 126 -9.19 19.23 -21.70
N ILE A 127 -10.30 18.63 -21.29
CA ILE A 127 -10.57 18.25 -19.91
C ILE A 127 -9.57 17.21 -19.39
N SER A 128 -9.20 16.25 -20.25
CA SER A 128 -8.22 15.22 -19.96
C SER A 128 -6.82 15.84 -19.80
N SER A 129 -6.36 16.61 -20.79
CA SER A 129 -5.06 17.29 -20.75
C SER A 129 -4.94 18.23 -19.54
N MET A 130 -6.03 18.90 -19.15
CA MET A 130 -6.06 19.69 -17.91
C MET A 130 -5.82 18.84 -16.65
N LEU A 131 -6.45 17.66 -16.54
CA LEU A 131 -6.20 16.76 -15.40
C LEU A 131 -4.73 16.31 -15.38
N LEU A 132 -4.20 15.93 -16.54
CA LEU A 132 -2.81 15.51 -16.67
C LEU A 132 -1.85 16.59 -16.17
N LEU A 133 -2.05 17.83 -16.62
CA LEU A 133 -1.23 18.97 -16.21
C LEU A 133 -1.32 19.23 -14.70
N VAL A 134 -2.52 19.15 -14.11
CA VAL A 134 -2.70 19.32 -12.67
C VAL A 134 -1.97 18.23 -11.89
N ILE A 135 -2.15 16.95 -12.24
CA ILE A 135 -1.46 15.85 -11.56
C ILE A 135 0.05 15.97 -11.74
N PHE A 136 0.52 16.27 -12.95
CA PHE A 136 1.94 16.41 -13.23
C PHE A 136 2.59 17.57 -12.45
N ALA A 137 1.94 18.74 -12.42
CA ALA A 137 2.39 19.88 -11.64
C ALA A 137 2.48 19.54 -10.14
N MET A 138 1.51 18.79 -9.61
CA MET A 138 1.54 18.29 -8.24
C MET A 138 2.73 17.37 -7.97
N LEU A 139 2.99 16.39 -8.85
CA LEU A 139 4.10 15.46 -8.70
C LEU A 139 5.45 16.18 -8.72
N ILE A 140 5.62 17.19 -9.58
CA ILE A 140 6.82 18.04 -9.59
C ILE A 140 6.95 18.82 -8.29
N GLN A 141 5.86 19.45 -7.83
CA GLN A 141 5.88 20.23 -6.60
C GLN A 141 6.23 19.36 -5.40
N LEU A 142 5.59 18.20 -5.27
CA LEU A 142 5.85 17.23 -4.22
C LEU A 142 7.32 16.78 -4.21
N ARG A 143 7.86 16.42 -5.38
CA ARG A 143 9.27 16.03 -5.51
C ARG A 143 10.21 17.13 -5.02
N LYS A 144 9.96 18.39 -5.41
CA LYS A 144 10.78 19.53 -4.99
C LYS A 144 10.71 19.77 -3.47
N GLU A 145 9.50 19.78 -2.91
CA GLU A 145 9.30 19.99 -1.46
C GLU A 145 9.98 18.88 -0.65
N LEU A 146 9.79 17.61 -1.03
CA LEU A 146 10.43 16.48 -0.36
C LEU A 146 11.96 16.47 -0.51
N GLN A 147 12.49 16.88 -1.66
CA GLN A 147 13.95 17.02 -1.83
C GLN A 147 14.52 18.09 -0.89
N ILE A 148 13.84 19.22 -0.71
CA ILE A 148 14.28 20.27 0.22
C ILE A 148 14.27 19.75 1.65
N ILE A 149 13.18 19.09 2.06
CA ILE A 149 13.05 18.52 3.41
C ILE A 149 14.12 17.45 3.65
N TYR A 150 14.33 16.57 2.67
CA TYR A 150 15.37 15.53 2.74
C TYR A 150 16.76 16.14 2.91
N ILE A 151 17.12 17.15 2.11
CA ILE A 151 18.42 17.83 2.24
C ILE A 151 18.56 18.47 3.63
N GLN A 152 17.50 19.13 4.13
CA GLN A 152 17.52 19.74 5.46
C GLN A 152 17.78 18.71 6.56
N MET A 153 17.04 17.60 6.56
CA MET A 153 17.27 16.49 7.51
C MET A 153 18.69 15.95 7.43
N PHE A 154 19.19 15.76 6.22
CA PHE A 154 20.56 15.27 6.01
C PHE A 154 21.61 16.26 6.47
N THR A 155 21.37 17.58 6.40
CA THR A 155 22.34 18.59 6.84
C THR A 155 22.39 18.78 8.35
N THR A 156 21.28 18.55 9.06
CA THR A 156 21.23 18.69 10.53
C THR A 156 21.89 17.53 11.26
N ASP A 157 21.85 16.32 10.69
CA ASP A 157 22.34 15.09 11.33
C ASP A 157 23.76 14.65 10.93
N GLN A 158 24.51 15.48 10.19
CA GLN A 158 25.78 15.07 9.53
C GLN A 158 26.91 14.64 10.47
N PHE A 159 26.85 14.99 11.76
CA PHE A 159 27.98 14.76 12.67
C PHE A 159 27.91 13.42 13.44
N THR A 160 26.77 12.72 13.46
CA THR A 160 26.57 11.51 14.30
C THR A 160 26.16 10.27 13.53
N ASN A 161 25.82 10.38 12.24
CA ASN A 161 25.22 9.27 11.50
C ASN A 161 26.28 8.25 11.01
N TYR A 162 26.70 7.36 11.91
CA TYR A 162 27.56 6.20 11.62
C TYR A 162 27.03 5.35 10.45
N SER A 163 25.71 5.36 10.22
CA SER A 163 25.05 4.69 9.09
C SER A 163 25.63 5.09 7.73
N ILE A 164 25.93 6.37 7.52
CA ILE A 164 26.47 6.88 6.25
C ILE A 164 27.89 6.37 6.02
N ARG A 165 28.68 6.17 7.09
CA ARG A 165 30.05 5.64 7.03
C ARG A 165 30.12 4.12 7.08
N THR A 166 28.97 3.46 7.23
CA THR A 166 28.90 2.01 7.37
C THR A 166 28.50 1.38 6.04
N LEU A 167 29.19 0.32 5.68
CA LEU A 167 28.94 -0.50 4.51
C LEU A 167 28.38 -1.84 4.95
N HIS A 168 27.36 -2.31 4.27
CA HIS A 168 26.87 -3.69 4.36
C HIS A 168 27.56 -4.53 3.29
N ILE A 169 28.27 -5.56 3.73
CA ILE A 169 28.94 -6.53 2.86
C ILE A 169 28.20 -7.86 2.95
N ARG A 170 27.96 -8.46 1.79
CA ARG A 170 27.39 -9.80 1.66
C ARG A 170 28.34 -10.71 0.88
N GLY A 171 28.21 -12.01 1.12
CA GLY A 171 29.04 -13.02 0.45
C GLY A 171 30.36 -13.28 1.15
N MET A 172 30.41 -13.00 2.46
CA MET A 172 31.54 -13.36 3.29
C MET A 172 31.73 -14.88 3.34
N ASP A 173 32.98 -15.34 3.24
CA ASP A 173 33.29 -16.76 3.31
C ASP A 173 32.94 -17.34 4.69
N HIS A 174 32.49 -18.60 4.71
CA HIS A 174 32.10 -19.30 5.93
C HIS A 174 33.29 -19.66 6.83
N GLU A 175 34.50 -19.57 6.30
CA GLU A 175 35.73 -19.85 7.04
C GLU A 175 36.32 -18.58 7.70
N ASP A 176 35.88 -17.38 7.28
CA ASP A 176 36.42 -16.10 7.78
C ASP A 176 35.67 -15.64 9.05
N TYR A 177 35.82 -16.36 10.16
CA TYR A 177 35.12 -16.06 11.42
C TYR A 177 35.43 -14.69 12.02
N ASP A 178 36.62 -14.17 11.75
CA ASP A 178 37.12 -12.90 12.30
C ASP A 178 37.07 -11.75 11.28
N GLY A 179 36.68 -12.04 10.03
CA GLY A 179 36.60 -11.05 8.95
C GLY A 179 37.95 -10.52 8.49
N VAL A 180 39.04 -11.19 8.85
CA VAL A 180 40.41 -10.76 8.58
C VAL A 180 40.74 -10.93 7.11
N MET A 181 40.28 -12.01 6.48
CA MET A 181 40.57 -12.25 5.06
C MET A 181 39.88 -11.21 4.19
N MET A 182 38.59 -10.97 4.43
CA MET A 182 37.83 -9.91 3.78
C MET A 182 38.46 -8.53 4.03
N MET A 183 38.88 -8.24 5.28
CA MET A 183 39.52 -6.96 5.61
C MET A 183 40.82 -6.75 4.83
N LEU A 184 41.68 -7.77 4.74
CA LEU A 184 42.93 -7.71 3.99
C LEU A 184 42.69 -7.48 2.50
N GLU A 185 41.67 -8.12 1.92
CA GLU A 185 41.30 -7.91 0.52
C GLU A 185 40.79 -6.49 0.26
N ILE A 186 39.98 -5.93 1.17
CA ILE A 186 39.50 -4.55 1.07
C ILE A 186 40.65 -3.56 1.22
N LEU A 187 41.53 -3.75 2.21
CA LEU A 187 42.69 -2.88 2.42
C LEU A 187 43.64 -2.92 1.22
N LYS A 188 43.91 -4.10 0.69
CA LYS A 188 44.71 -4.27 -0.55
C LYS A 188 44.09 -3.51 -1.71
N TYR A 189 42.77 -3.57 -1.89
CA TYR A 189 42.09 -2.78 -2.91
C TYR A 189 42.26 -1.27 -2.67
N LEU A 190 42.08 -0.80 -1.44
CA LEU A 190 42.20 0.63 -1.13
C LEU A 190 43.61 1.15 -1.42
N ASP A 191 44.62 0.34 -1.12
CA ASP A 191 46.02 0.61 -1.48
C ASP A 191 46.22 0.67 -3.01
N GLU A 192 45.62 -0.26 -3.77
CA GLU A 192 45.68 -0.28 -5.25
C GLU A 192 45.05 0.97 -5.88
N VAL A 193 44.00 1.52 -5.27
CA VAL A 193 43.33 2.77 -5.72
C VAL A 193 43.99 4.03 -5.16
N GLY A 194 45.01 3.88 -4.30
CA GLY A 194 45.69 4.98 -3.65
C GLY A 194 44.77 5.77 -2.72
N ASP A 195 43.78 5.13 -2.10
CA ASP A 195 42.91 5.76 -1.12
C ASP A 195 43.48 5.59 0.29
N PRO A 196 43.84 6.67 1.00
CA PRO A 196 44.40 6.58 2.36
C PRO A 196 43.34 6.31 3.43
N GLY A 197 42.18 5.78 3.04
CA GLY A 197 41.07 5.47 3.93
C GLY A 197 41.41 4.29 4.83
N THR A 198 40.88 4.30 6.05
CA THR A 198 41.07 3.23 7.03
C THR A 198 39.75 2.63 7.46
N ILE A 199 39.78 1.33 7.74
CA ILE A 199 38.64 0.63 8.32
C ILE A 199 38.67 0.88 9.83
N MET A 200 37.63 1.52 10.37
CA MET A 200 37.52 1.84 11.79
C MET A 200 37.04 0.64 12.61
N GLY A 201 36.23 -0.23 12.01
CA GLY A 201 35.68 -1.38 12.70
C GLY A 201 34.90 -2.31 11.79
N ILE A 202 34.82 -3.56 12.20
CA ILE A 202 34.14 -4.65 11.50
C ILE A 202 33.20 -5.32 12.50
N SER A 203 31.94 -5.49 12.11
CA SER A 203 30.92 -6.18 12.89
C SER A 203 30.34 -7.31 12.05
N ILE A 204 30.69 -8.53 12.44
CA ILE A 204 30.28 -9.75 11.75
C ILE A 204 28.94 -10.19 12.34
N ILE A 205 28.01 -10.55 11.46
CA ILE A 205 26.66 -10.91 11.89
C ILE A 205 26.54 -12.44 11.99
N PRO A 206 26.26 -12.99 13.18
CA PRO A 206 25.88 -14.39 13.33
C PRO A 206 24.53 -14.73 12.68
N GLU A 207 24.33 -16.00 12.35
CA GLU A 207 23.03 -16.55 11.96
C GLU A 207 22.13 -16.74 13.20
N TYR A 208 21.45 -15.66 13.61
CA TYR A 208 20.53 -15.67 14.75
C TYR A 208 19.05 -15.60 14.40
N SER A 209 18.66 -15.83 13.14
CA SER A 209 17.26 -15.75 12.69
C SER A 209 16.29 -16.52 13.61
N LYS A 210 16.58 -17.80 13.87
CA LYS A 210 15.77 -18.65 14.76
C LYS A 210 15.80 -18.20 16.22
N LEU A 211 16.95 -17.72 16.70
CA LEU A 211 17.08 -17.21 18.07
C LEU A 211 16.22 -15.94 18.26
N LEU A 212 16.29 -15.01 17.30
CA LEU A 212 15.53 -13.78 17.29
C LEU A 212 14.02 -14.04 17.20
N GLU A 213 13.59 -15.01 16.39
CA GLU A 213 12.19 -15.45 16.37
C GLU A 213 11.73 -15.93 17.75
N LEU A 214 12.53 -16.79 18.40
CA LEU A 214 12.21 -17.30 19.74
C LEU A 214 12.21 -16.20 20.80
N GLU A 215 13.15 -15.25 20.76
CA GLU A 215 13.18 -14.10 21.66
C GLU A 215 11.96 -13.21 21.49
N LYS A 216 11.50 -13.01 20.26
CA LYS A 216 10.29 -12.28 19.94
C LYS A 216 9.03 -12.99 20.45
N TYR A 217 8.95 -14.32 20.34
CA TYR A 217 7.88 -15.07 20.99
C TYR A 217 7.97 -14.92 22.51
N ARG A 218 9.16 -15.03 23.10
CA ARG A 218 9.38 -14.87 24.54
C ARG A 218 8.95 -13.50 25.05
N SER A 219 9.28 -12.41 24.35
CA SER A 219 8.87 -11.07 24.75
C SER A 219 7.34 -10.96 24.71
N LEU A 220 6.71 -11.32 23.59
CA LEU A 220 5.26 -11.31 23.45
C LEU A 220 4.55 -12.11 24.55
N PHE A 221 5.09 -13.28 24.91
CA PHE A 221 4.56 -14.08 26.02
C PHE A 221 4.72 -13.41 27.39
N LYS A 222 5.86 -12.75 27.67
CA LYS A 222 6.04 -12.02 28.93
C LYS A 222 5.02 -10.90 29.09
N TYR A 223 4.70 -10.17 28.02
CA TYR A 223 3.66 -9.15 28.03
C TYR A 223 2.27 -9.77 28.30
N GLN A 224 1.95 -10.89 27.64
CA GLN A 224 0.70 -11.64 27.89
C GLN A 224 0.60 -12.18 29.32
N LEU A 225 1.69 -12.62 29.93
CA LEU A 225 1.72 -13.08 31.31
C LEU A 225 1.61 -11.94 32.32
N GLY A 226 2.24 -10.79 32.07
CA GLY A 226 2.04 -9.59 32.89
C GLY A 226 0.58 -9.14 32.93
N ILE A 227 -0.17 -9.34 31.84
CA ILE A 227 -1.62 -9.13 31.78
C ILE A 227 -2.37 -10.11 32.69
N LEU A 228 -1.98 -11.39 32.69
CA LEU A 228 -2.63 -12.47 33.43
C LEU A 228 -2.29 -12.48 34.93
N GLU A 229 -1.11 -12.03 35.35
CA GLU A 229 -0.80 -11.89 36.78
C GLU A 229 -1.68 -10.84 37.47
N LEU A 230 -2.19 -9.88 36.70
CA LEU A 230 -3.09 -8.83 37.18
C LEU A 230 -4.56 -9.23 37.13
N GLN A 231 -4.90 -10.32 36.43
CA GLN A 231 -6.26 -10.86 36.35
C GLN A 231 -6.26 -12.33 36.76
N LYS A 232 -6.87 -12.67 37.91
CA LYS A 232 -7.09 -14.08 38.31
C LYS A 232 -7.71 -14.85 37.13
N PRO A 233 -7.09 -15.94 36.65
CA PRO A 233 -7.34 -16.44 35.30
C PRO A 233 -8.71 -17.11 35.20
N LEU A 234 -9.53 -16.63 34.27
CA LEU A 234 -10.69 -17.34 33.75
C LEU A 234 -10.33 -17.82 32.33
N PHE A 235 -9.95 -19.09 32.22
CA PHE A 235 -10.06 -19.91 30.99
C PHE A 235 -8.98 -19.96 29.91
N TYR A 236 -7.74 -19.52 30.10
CA TYR A 236 -6.67 -19.84 29.13
C TYR A 236 -5.60 -20.78 29.69
N PRO A 237 -5.41 -21.99 29.12
CA PRO A 237 -4.22 -22.79 29.41
C PRO A 237 -3.01 -22.01 28.91
N LEU A 238 -2.19 -21.55 29.85
CA LEU A 238 -0.92 -20.89 29.54
C LEU A 238 -0.04 -21.86 28.76
N PRO A 239 0.44 -21.50 27.56
CA PRO A 239 1.52 -22.24 26.93
C PRO A 239 2.77 -22.16 27.82
N ASN A 240 3.48 -23.27 27.95
CA ASN A 240 4.65 -23.37 28.83
C ASN A 240 5.78 -22.48 28.31
N ILE A 241 5.99 -21.30 28.92
CA ILE A 241 7.18 -20.45 28.68
C ILE A 241 8.47 -21.26 28.79
N SER A 242 8.50 -22.24 29.71
CA SER A 242 9.64 -23.13 29.89
C SER A 242 10.08 -23.83 28.61
N ILE A 243 9.16 -24.15 27.69
CA ILE A 243 9.51 -24.76 26.39
C ILE A 243 10.27 -23.76 25.52
N ILE A 244 9.86 -22.49 25.51
CA ILE A 244 10.53 -21.44 24.72
C ILE A 244 11.89 -21.12 25.32
N GLU A 245 11.99 -21.05 26.65
CA GLU A 245 13.26 -20.84 27.35
C GLU A 245 14.22 -22.01 27.18
N GLU A 246 13.73 -23.24 27.09
CA GLU A 246 14.56 -24.39 26.75
C GLU A 246 15.04 -24.31 25.28
N GLN A 247 14.17 -23.91 24.35
CA GLN A 247 14.54 -23.77 22.92
C GLN A 247 15.57 -22.65 22.68
N ILE A 248 15.29 -21.47 23.24
CA ILE A 248 16.23 -20.67 24.03
C ILE A 248 17.68 -21.13 24.14
N ASP A 249 17.92 -21.76 25.28
CA ASP A 249 19.19 -22.28 25.74
C ASP A 249 19.77 -23.29 24.74
N GLN A 250 18.93 -24.12 24.11
CA GLN A 250 19.36 -25.04 23.06
C GLN A 250 19.91 -24.31 21.82
N GLN A 251 19.39 -23.13 21.44
CA GLN A 251 19.98 -22.33 20.36
C GLN A 251 21.28 -21.67 20.81
N LEU A 252 21.34 -21.14 22.03
CA LEU A 252 22.54 -20.48 22.57
C LEU A 252 23.73 -21.45 22.73
N GLN A 253 23.47 -22.73 22.97
CA GLN A 253 24.49 -23.78 23.07
C GLN A 253 25.06 -24.22 21.70
N LYS A 254 24.42 -23.84 20.57
CA LYS A 254 24.93 -24.23 19.25
C LYS A 254 26.23 -23.47 18.93
N PRO A 255 27.14 -24.10 18.17
CA PRO A 255 28.34 -23.41 17.72
C PRO A 255 27.96 -22.19 16.87
N PHE A 256 28.76 -21.14 17.00
CA PHE A 256 28.62 -19.91 16.23
C PHE A 256 28.67 -20.21 14.73
N LYS A 257 27.67 -19.72 14.01
CA LYS A 257 27.56 -19.87 12.56
C LYS A 257 27.42 -18.49 11.93
N LEU A 258 28.28 -18.17 10.97
CA LEU A 258 28.33 -16.87 10.29
C LEU A 258 27.16 -16.70 9.35
N SER A 259 26.44 -15.58 9.37
CA SER A 259 25.36 -15.32 8.41
C SER A 259 25.83 -15.07 6.96
N GLY A 260 27.14 -14.86 6.74
CA GLY A 260 27.68 -14.40 5.46
C GLY A 260 27.53 -12.88 5.23
N HIS A 261 27.07 -12.16 6.25
CA HIS A 261 26.92 -10.70 6.25
C HIS A 261 27.84 -10.04 7.27
N CYS A 262 28.35 -8.87 6.90
CA CYS A 262 29.21 -8.06 7.75
C CYS A 262 28.91 -6.57 7.56
N PHE A 263 29.09 -5.78 8.63
CA PHE A 263 29.11 -4.33 8.57
C PHE A 263 30.53 -3.81 8.76
N ILE A 264 30.98 -2.92 7.88
CA ILE A 264 32.28 -2.28 7.98
C ILE A 264 32.10 -0.78 8.10
N CYS A 265 32.73 -0.16 9.10
CA CYS A 265 32.74 1.29 9.25
C CYS A 265 34.05 1.86 8.72
N VAL A 266 33.99 2.85 7.84
CA VAL A 266 35.17 3.52 7.28
C VAL A 266 35.33 4.94 7.82
N ASP A 267 36.57 5.42 7.88
CA ASP A 267 36.88 6.74 8.42
C ASP A 267 36.32 7.88 7.54
N ARG A 268 36.40 7.73 6.22
CA ARG A 268 36.07 8.76 5.22
C ARG A 268 34.92 8.36 4.30
N LEU A 269 34.04 9.33 4.00
CA LEU A 269 32.95 9.16 3.03
C LEU A 269 33.46 8.89 1.60
N GLN A 270 34.62 9.43 1.23
CA GLN A 270 35.22 9.17 -0.09
C GLN A 270 35.58 7.70 -0.27
N THR A 271 36.10 7.07 0.79
CA THR A 271 36.43 5.64 0.83
C THR A 271 35.18 4.78 0.70
N GLN A 272 34.12 5.14 1.41
CA GLN A 272 32.82 4.50 1.29
C GLN A 272 32.27 4.56 -0.16
N LEU A 273 32.31 5.73 -0.81
CA LEU A 273 31.88 5.87 -2.21
C LEU A 273 32.73 5.04 -3.17
N LYS A 274 34.05 5.02 -2.97
CA LYS A 274 34.96 4.20 -3.76
C LYS A 274 34.68 2.71 -3.58
N LEU A 275 34.32 2.25 -2.38
CA LEU A 275 33.96 0.86 -2.06
C LEU A 275 32.62 0.42 -2.66
N CYS A 276 31.61 1.29 -2.63
CA CYS A 276 30.31 0.99 -3.25
C CYS A 276 30.37 0.86 -4.78
N ASN A 277 31.29 1.57 -5.44
CA ASN A 277 31.36 1.63 -6.91
C ASN A 277 32.26 0.54 -7.54
N GLN A 278 32.68 -0.46 -6.77
CA GLN A 278 33.66 -1.44 -7.24
C GLN A 278 33.00 -2.65 -7.90
N ASN A 279 33.55 -3.00 -9.06
CA ASN A 279 33.22 -4.23 -9.76
C ASN A 279 34.31 -5.31 -9.61
N THR A 280 35.47 -4.97 -9.04
CA THR A 280 36.65 -5.84 -8.92
C THR A 280 36.49 -6.91 -7.83
N LEU A 281 35.83 -6.58 -6.72
CA LEU A 281 35.52 -7.50 -5.62
C LEU A 281 34.29 -8.36 -5.94
N THR A 282 34.35 -9.15 -7.02
CA THR A 282 33.20 -9.90 -7.55
C THR A 282 32.57 -10.92 -6.57
N GLN A 283 33.32 -11.34 -5.56
CA GLN A 283 32.84 -12.25 -4.51
C GLN A 283 31.93 -11.54 -3.49
N TYR A 284 32.15 -10.24 -3.25
CA TYR A 284 31.41 -9.49 -2.25
C TYR A 284 30.41 -8.52 -2.87
N GLN A 285 29.20 -8.48 -2.31
CA GLN A 285 28.25 -7.42 -2.63
C GLN A 285 28.36 -6.34 -1.56
N ILE A 286 29.03 -5.25 -1.90
CA ILE A 286 29.19 -4.08 -1.02
C ILE A 286 28.08 -3.08 -1.34
N GLN A 287 27.33 -2.68 -0.31
CA GLN A 287 26.27 -1.68 -0.41
C GLN A 287 26.36 -0.72 0.77
N LEU A 288 25.76 0.46 0.64
CA LEU A 288 25.53 1.32 1.81
C LEU A 288 24.75 0.54 2.86
N ALA A 289 25.19 0.61 4.12
CA ALA A 289 24.44 0.03 5.21
C ALA A 289 23.05 0.70 5.28
N PRO A 290 21.97 -0.09 5.32
CA PRO A 290 20.67 0.45 5.68
C PRO A 290 20.68 0.97 7.11
N ASP A 291 19.73 1.85 7.43
CA ASP A 291 19.51 2.25 8.82
C ASP A 291 19.12 1.04 9.68
N LEU A 292 19.45 1.07 10.97
CA LEU A 292 19.14 0.01 11.93
C LEU A 292 17.63 -0.26 11.99
N PHE A 293 16.82 0.78 11.78
CA PHE A 293 15.36 0.67 11.71
C PHE A 293 14.87 -0.12 10.50
N ASP A 294 15.61 -0.10 9.40
CA ASP A 294 15.22 -0.69 8.11
C ASP A 294 15.68 -2.13 7.96
N ILE A 295 16.59 -2.62 8.81
CA ILE A 295 17.09 -4.00 8.75
C ILE A 295 16.05 -4.97 9.29
N ASN A 296 15.74 -6.00 8.50
CA ASN A 296 14.99 -7.16 8.95
C ASN A 296 15.97 -8.25 9.43
N TRP A 297 16.27 -8.22 10.73
CA TRP A 297 17.25 -9.09 11.38
C TRP A 297 16.91 -10.59 11.28
N VAL A 298 15.62 -10.93 11.21
CA VAL A 298 15.16 -12.32 11.04
C VAL A 298 15.57 -12.89 9.68
N ASN A 299 15.65 -12.04 8.66
CA ASN A 299 15.97 -12.44 7.30
C ASN A 299 17.46 -12.36 6.95
N ILE A 300 18.32 -11.88 7.87
CA ILE A 300 19.77 -11.94 7.70
C ILE A 300 20.23 -13.37 7.95
N THR A 301 20.31 -14.16 6.87
CA THR A 301 20.61 -15.59 6.92
C THR A 301 21.59 -15.99 5.84
N ILE A 302 22.19 -17.17 6.03
CA ILE A 302 23.13 -17.76 5.07
C ILE A 302 22.33 -18.28 3.88
N GLU A 303 22.19 -17.44 2.86
CA GLU A 303 21.60 -17.87 1.60
C GLU A 303 22.53 -17.49 0.46
N SER A 304 22.87 -18.49 -0.36
CA SER A 304 23.59 -18.21 -1.59
C SER A 304 22.74 -17.36 -2.51
N ASN A 305 23.38 -16.45 -3.25
CA ASN A 305 22.70 -15.59 -4.23
C ASN A 305 21.84 -16.42 -5.22
N GLN A 306 22.29 -17.64 -5.56
CA GLN A 306 21.56 -18.55 -6.45
C GLN A 306 20.23 -19.00 -5.85
N ILE A 307 20.20 -19.45 -4.59
CA ILE A 307 18.97 -19.89 -3.92
C ILE A 307 17.98 -18.73 -3.83
N ARG A 308 18.46 -17.54 -3.48
CA ARG A 308 17.63 -16.34 -3.42
C ARG A 308 17.01 -16.00 -4.77
N ILE A 309 17.79 -16.02 -5.85
CA ILE A 309 17.30 -15.75 -7.21
C ILE A 309 16.22 -16.76 -7.60
N TRP A 310 16.48 -18.07 -7.41
CA TRP A 310 15.52 -19.11 -7.72
C TRP A 310 14.24 -18.99 -6.90
N ARG A 311 14.34 -18.69 -5.61
CA ARG A 311 13.18 -18.43 -4.76
C ARG A 311 12.35 -17.28 -5.30
N THR A 312 12.97 -16.15 -5.62
CA THR A 312 12.26 -14.98 -6.18
C THR A 312 11.58 -15.32 -7.50
N ILE A 313 12.24 -16.07 -8.40
CA ILE A 313 11.64 -16.50 -9.67
C ILE A 313 10.43 -17.40 -9.43
N ILE A 314 10.57 -18.42 -8.58
CA ILE A 314 9.48 -19.38 -8.27
C ILE A 314 8.29 -18.67 -7.62
N LEU A 315 8.54 -17.79 -6.64
CA LEU A 315 7.49 -17.05 -5.95
C LEU A 315 6.81 -16.04 -6.90
N ASN A 316 7.55 -15.37 -7.78
CA ASN A 316 6.96 -14.50 -8.79
C ASN A 316 6.16 -15.30 -9.84
N LEU A 317 6.61 -16.48 -10.25
CA LEU A 317 5.81 -17.37 -11.09
C LEU A 317 4.53 -17.83 -10.39
N LEU A 318 4.58 -18.10 -9.09
CA LEU A 318 3.40 -18.41 -8.28
C LEU A 318 2.44 -17.21 -8.23
N ILE A 319 2.95 -15.98 -8.02
CA ILE A 319 2.15 -14.75 -8.09
C ILE A 319 1.53 -14.58 -9.47
N MET A 320 2.28 -14.78 -10.55
CA MET A 320 1.76 -14.71 -11.92
C MET A 320 0.68 -15.77 -12.16
N THR A 321 0.87 -16.97 -11.63
CA THR A 321 -0.14 -18.04 -11.68
C THR A 321 -1.39 -17.61 -10.92
N LEU A 322 -1.23 -17.06 -9.71
CA LEU A 322 -2.34 -16.50 -8.93
C LEU A 322 -3.05 -15.41 -9.73
N LEU A 323 -2.29 -14.49 -10.33
CA LEU A 323 -2.80 -13.40 -11.16
C LEU A 323 -3.55 -13.85 -12.40
N ILE A 324 -3.22 -15.01 -13.00
CA ILE A 324 -3.78 -15.53 -14.26
C ILE A 324 -4.90 -16.57 -14.04
N PHE A 325 -4.88 -17.31 -12.93
CA PHE A 325 -5.87 -18.36 -12.66
C PHE A 325 -6.89 -17.97 -11.58
N VAL A 326 -6.51 -17.12 -10.63
CA VAL A 326 -7.40 -16.54 -9.60
C VAL A 326 -7.90 -15.17 -10.08
N THR A 327 -8.19 -15.08 -11.38
CA THR A 327 -8.32 -13.81 -12.11
C THR A 327 -9.56 -12.99 -11.81
N SER A 328 -10.50 -13.41 -10.97
CA SER A 328 -11.37 -12.42 -10.37
C SER A 328 -12.04 -12.95 -9.12
N PRO A 329 -12.17 -12.12 -8.08
CA PRO A 329 -13.09 -12.38 -6.98
C PRO A 329 -14.48 -12.75 -7.50
N GLN A 330 -14.89 -12.20 -8.65
CA GLN A 330 -16.16 -12.50 -9.31
C GLN A 330 -16.23 -13.94 -9.83
N ALA A 331 -15.20 -14.44 -10.51
CA ALA A 331 -15.12 -15.82 -10.96
C ALA A 331 -15.13 -16.79 -9.76
N LEU A 332 -14.33 -16.50 -8.73
CA LEU A 332 -14.32 -17.27 -7.50
C LEU A 332 -15.70 -17.27 -6.83
N TYR A 333 -16.34 -16.11 -6.70
CA TYR A 333 -17.68 -15.98 -6.15
C TYR A 333 -18.72 -16.77 -6.96
N GLN A 334 -18.67 -16.71 -8.28
CA GLN A 334 -19.56 -17.51 -9.14
C GLN A 334 -19.33 -19.01 -9.02
N TYR A 335 -18.08 -19.43 -8.81
CA TYR A 335 -17.75 -20.82 -8.57
C TYR A 335 -18.21 -21.28 -7.17
N LEU A 336 -17.96 -20.47 -6.14
CA LEU A 336 -18.41 -20.70 -4.76
C LEU A 336 -19.94 -20.80 -4.67
N SER A 337 -20.68 -19.93 -5.37
CA SER A 337 -22.15 -19.98 -5.39
C SER A 337 -22.75 -21.19 -6.10
N LYS A 338 -21.94 -21.95 -6.87
CA LYS A 338 -22.35 -23.21 -7.51
C LYS A 338 -22.04 -24.46 -6.68
N PHE A 339 -21.25 -24.36 -5.61
CA PHE A 339 -20.95 -25.51 -4.77
C PHE A 339 -22.17 -25.92 -3.91
N PRO A 340 -22.46 -27.23 -3.79
CA PRO A 340 -23.51 -27.71 -2.89
C PRO A 340 -23.22 -27.29 -1.46
N GLY A 341 -24.19 -26.64 -0.81
CA GLY A 341 -24.07 -26.08 0.55
C GLY A 341 -23.76 -24.57 0.60
N LEU A 342 -23.32 -23.96 -0.51
CA LEU A 342 -23.07 -22.51 -0.62
C LEU A 342 -24.08 -21.79 -1.53
N GLU A 343 -25.19 -22.43 -1.86
CA GLU A 343 -26.24 -21.88 -2.74
C GLU A 343 -26.89 -20.59 -2.20
N PHE A 344 -26.83 -20.35 -0.89
CA PHE A 344 -27.30 -19.10 -0.27
C PHE A 344 -26.58 -17.86 -0.82
N LEU A 345 -25.34 -18.02 -1.31
CA LEU A 345 -24.56 -16.98 -1.98
C LEU A 345 -25.17 -16.56 -3.30
N SER A 346 -26.12 -17.31 -3.88
CA SER A 346 -26.82 -16.88 -5.08
C SER A 346 -27.85 -15.77 -4.83
N PHE A 347 -28.08 -15.39 -3.56
CA PHE A 347 -29.02 -14.37 -3.10
C PHE A 347 -30.47 -14.50 -3.62
N LYS A 348 -30.88 -15.68 -4.12
CA LYS A 348 -32.24 -15.89 -4.63
C LYS A 348 -33.29 -15.74 -3.53
N TRP A 349 -32.92 -16.01 -2.28
CA TRP A 349 -33.76 -15.84 -1.09
C TRP A 349 -34.14 -14.38 -0.82
N THR A 350 -33.40 -13.40 -1.34
CA THR A 350 -33.72 -11.97 -1.14
C THR A 350 -35.04 -11.55 -1.77
N ILE A 351 -35.55 -12.33 -2.74
CA ILE A 351 -36.87 -12.13 -3.35
C ILE A 351 -38.01 -12.32 -2.31
N LEU A 352 -37.74 -13.08 -1.24
CA LEU A 352 -38.71 -13.33 -0.16
C LEU A 352 -38.78 -12.17 0.84
N ILE A 353 -37.89 -11.19 0.75
CA ILE A 353 -37.85 -10.03 1.65
C ILE A 353 -38.66 -8.88 1.03
N PRO A 354 -39.52 -8.20 1.79
CA PRO A 354 -40.28 -7.06 1.30
C PRO A 354 -39.38 -5.95 0.72
N ASP A 355 -39.85 -5.33 -0.36
CA ASP A 355 -39.25 -4.10 -0.89
C ASP A 355 -39.37 -2.97 0.15
N PRO A 356 -38.35 -2.10 0.29
CA PRO A 356 -37.13 -2.01 -0.51
C PRO A 356 -35.94 -2.85 0.00
N PHE A 357 -36.07 -3.51 1.16
CA PHE A 357 -34.94 -4.17 1.84
C PHE A 357 -34.35 -5.33 1.04
N GLY A 358 -35.18 -6.14 0.38
CA GLY A 358 -34.72 -7.22 -0.50
C GLY A 358 -33.78 -6.73 -1.61
N ARG A 359 -34.14 -5.61 -2.26
CA ARG A 359 -33.31 -4.97 -3.30
C ARG A 359 -32.01 -4.40 -2.73
N ILE A 360 -32.07 -3.74 -1.58
CA ILE A 360 -30.88 -3.16 -0.93
C ILE A 360 -29.86 -4.26 -0.60
N ILE A 361 -30.32 -5.38 -0.01
CA ILE A 361 -29.48 -6.54 0.34
C ILE A 361 -28.87 -7.15 -0.92
N LYS A 362 -29.70 -7.41 -1.93
CA LYS A 362 -29.27 -8.01 -3.20
C LYS A 362 -28.22 -7.16 -3.94
N ASN A 363 -28.28 -5.84 -3.81
CA ASN A 363 -27.37 -4.93 -4.50
C ASN A 363 -26.08 -4.65 -3.72
N ASN A 364 -26.13 -4.62 -2.38
CA ASN A 364 -24.98 -4.21 -1.56
C ASN A 364 -24.14 -5.37 -0.99
N ILE A 365 -24.73 -6.54 -0.69
CA ILE A 365 -23.97 -7.64 -0.07
C ILE A 365 -22.99 -8.32 -1.06
N PRO A 366 -23.36 -8.65 -2.31
CA PRO A 366 -22.41 -9.29 -3.22
C PRO A 366 -21.12 -8.47 -3.42
N PRO A 367 -21.14 -7.14 -3.60
CA PRO A 367 -19.93 -6.31 -3.60
C PRO A 367 -19.08 -6.47 -2.34
N ILE A 368 -19.68 -6.53 -1.15
CA ILE A 368 -18.95 -6.74 0.12
C ILE A 368 -18.24 -8.10 0.12
N ILE A 369 -18.92 -9.17 -0.31
CA ILE A 369 -18.32 -10.51 -0.41
C ILE A 369 -17.14 -10.51 -1.40
N LEU A 370 -17.29 -9.84 -2.55
CA LEU A 370 -16.21 -9.71 -3.53
C LEU A 370 -15.01 -8.97 -2.94
N ILE A 371 -15.24 -7.90 -2.18
CA ILE A 371 -14.19 -7.18 -1.44
C ILE A 371 -13.53 -8.13 -0.44
N SER A 372 -14.28 -8.91 0.33
CA SER A 372 -13.71 -9.88 1.29
C SER A 372 -12.85 -10.95 0.61
N ILE A 373 -13.31 -11.52 -0.51
CA ILE A 373 -12.51 -12.47 -1.31
C ILE A 373 -11.24 -11.79 -1.80
N ASN A 374 -11.33 -10.55 -2.28
CA ASN A 374 -10.16 -9.78 -2.71
C ASN A 374 -9.16 -9.57 -1.56
N GLN A 375 -9.61 -9.28 -0.34
CA GLN A 375 -8.73 -9.13 0.82
C GLN A 375 -7.97 -10.42 1.17
N ILE A 376 -8.62 -11.58 1.05
CA ILE A 376 -7.95 -12.88 1.25
C ILE A 376 -6.83 -13.07 0.22
N ILE A 377 -7.06 -12.68 -1.03
CA ILE A 377 -6.03 -12.76 -2.08
C ILE A 377 -4.86 -11.81 -1.77
N LEU A 378 -5.15 -10.58 -1.34
CA LEU A 378 -4.11 -9.62 -0.93
C LEU A 378 -3.28 -10.15 0.25
N TYR A 379 -3.91 -10.85 1.20
CA TYR A 379 -3.20 -11.54 2.28
C TYR A 379 -2.27 -12.65 1.76
N PHE A 380 -2.70 -13.46 0.79
CA PHE A 380 -1.81 -14.44 0.16
C PHE A 380 -0.63 -13.78 -0.55
N LEU A 381 -0.86 -12.66 -1.23
CA LEU A 381 0.21 -11.89 -1.88
C LEU A 381 1.23 -11.37 -0.86
N ASP A 382 0.77 -10.95 0.31
CA ASP A 382 1.64 -10.59 1.43
C ASP A 382 2.47 -11.79 1.89
N VAL A 383 1.84 -12.92 2.23
CA VAL A 383 2.53 -14.15 2.66
C VAL A 383 3.60 -14.59 1.65
N ILE A 384 3.29 -14.52 0.34
CA ILE A 384 4.26 -14.84 -0.71
C ILE A 384 5.43 -13.84 -0.71
N THR A 385 5.17 -12.56 -0.50
CA THR A 385 6.22 -11.53 -0.46
C THR A 385 7.07 -11.66 0.80
N GLN A 386 6.50 -12.08 1.93
CA GLN A 386 7.26 -12.43 3.13
C GLN A 386 8.16 -13.63 2.91
N ALA A 387 7.68 -14.63 2.17
CA ALA A 387 8.47 -15.81 1.81
C ALA A 387 9.70 -15.48 0.94
N GLU A 388 9.78 -14.30 0.33
CA GLU A 388 10.98 -13.85 -0.39
C GLU A 388 12.17 -13.53 0.53
N LYS A 389 11.90 -13.35 1.85
CA LYS A 389 12.86 -12.99 2.89
C LYS A 389 13.73 -11.78 2.52
N HIS A 390 13.09 -10.63 2.35
CA HIS A 390 13.81 -9.38 2.16
C HIS A 390 14.57 -9.01 3.43
N GLU A 391 15.84 -8.67 3.29
CA GLU A 391 16.72 -8.24 4.41
C GLU A 391 16.39 -6.83 4.92
N ARG A 392 15.61 -6.06 4.15
CA ARG A 392 15.22 -4.70 4.50
C ARG A 392 13.71 -4.53 4.44
N TRP A 393 13.16 -3.81 5.41
CA TRP A 393 11.74 -3.47 5.47
C TRP A 393 11.33 -2.61 4.27
N SER A 394 12.14 -1.60 3.92
CA SER A 394 11.91 -0.75 2.76
C SER A 394 11.83 -1.56 1.45
N GLN A 395 12.72 -2.55 1.27
CA GLN A 395 12.71 -3.42 0.08
C GLN A 395 11.47 -4.32 0.06
N TYR A 396 11.07 -4.87 1.21
CA TYR A 396 9.85 -5.64 1.34
C TYR A 396 8.62 -4.80 0.96
N HIS A 397 8.46 -3.61 1.53
CA HIS A 397 7.32 -2.74 1.23
C HIS A 397 7.31 -2.28 -0.23
N ILE A 398 8.47 -1.97 -0.83
CA ILE A 398 8.56 -1.63 -2.25
C ILE A 398 8.19 -2.83 -3.13
N SER A 399 8.69 -4.04 -2.84
CA SER A 399 8.32 -5.26 -3.60
C SER A 399 6.82 -5.53 -3.51
N PHE A 400 6.29 -5.48 -2.29
CA PHE A 400 4.87 -5.66 -2.00
C PHE A 400 4.00 -4.63 -2.73
N PHE A 401 4.39 -3.36 -2.68
CA PHE A 401 3.74 -2.25 -3.37
C PHE A 401 3.59 -2.51 -4.87
N HIS A 402 4.68 -2.87 -5.56
CA HIS A 402 4.64 -3.12 -7.00
C HIS A 402 3.71 -4.29 -7.33
N LYS A 403 3.87 -5.42 -6.66
CA LYS A 403 3.07 -6.62 -6.88
C LYS A 403 1.59 -6.37 -6.63
N MET A 404 1.28 -5.68 -5.54
CA MET A 404 -0.09 -5.34 -5.19
C MET A 404 -0.69 -4.36 -6.19
N PHE A 405 0.04 -3.33 -6.58
CA PHE A 405 -0.45 -2.35 -7.55
C PHE A 405 -0.78 -3.00 -8.89
N PHE A 406 0.11 -3.85 -9.43
CA PHE A 406 -0.18 -4.59 -10.65
C PHE A 406 -1.35 -5.56 -10.49
N TYR A 407 -1.42 -6.28 -9.36
CA TYR A 407 -2.57 -7.14 -9.05
C TYR A 407 -3.88 -6.36 -9.07
N LEU A 408 -3.92 -5.22 -8.36
CA LEU A 408 -5.10 -4.40 -8.24
C LEU A 408 -5.53 -3.81 -9.59
N ILE A 409 -4.60 -3.29 -10.39
CA ILE A 409 -4.94 -2.82 -11.75
C ILE A 409 -5.50 -3.95 -12.60
N LEU A 410 -4.85 -5.11 -12.59
CA LEU A 410 -5.27 -6.23 -13.42
C LEU A 410 -6.68 -6.67 -13.00
N ASN A 411 -6.92 -6.80 -11.69
CA ASN A 411 -8.16 -7.33 -11.14
C ASN A 411 -9.34 -6.34 -11.11
N VAL A 412 -9.06 -5.05 -10.87
CA VAL A 412 -10.12 -4.04 -10.69
C VAL A 412 -10.43 -3.31 -11.99
N LEU A 413 -9.46 -3.13 -12.88
CA LEU A 413 -9.65 -2.38 -14.14
C LEU A 413 -9.63 -3.29 -15.37
N VAL A 414 -8.53 -4.01 -15.58
CA VAL A 414 -8.26 -4.76 -16.82
C VAL A 414 -9.27 -5.89 -16.97
N ILE A 415 -9.32 -6.80 -16.01
CA ILE A 415 -10.20 -7.96 -16.04
C ILE A 415 -11.68 -7.56 -16.15
N PRO A 416 -12.24 -6.66 -15.32
CA PRO A 416 -13.61 -6.24 -15.48
C PRO A 416 -13.91 -5.66 -16.86
N ALA A 417 -12.97 -4.89 -17.44
CA ALA A 417 -13.11 -4.35 -18.79
C ALA A 417 -13.12 -5.45 -19.87
N PHE A 418 -12.30 -6.51 -19.74
CA PHE A 418 -12.20 -7.59 -20.74
C PHE A 418 -13.20 -8.74 -20.52
N LEU A 419 -13.51 -9.10 -19.26
CA LEU A 419 -14.26 -10.30 -18.89
C LEU A 419 -15.72 -10.05 -18.59
N LEU A 420 -16.19 -8.89 -18.12
CA LEU A 420 -17.60 -8.74 -17.73
C LEU A 420 -18.62 -8.76 -18.89
N GLN A 421 -18.16 -8.96 -20.13
CA GLN A 421 -19.04 -9.36 -21.24
C GLN A 421 -19.31 -10.87 -21.31
N SER A 422 -18.45 -11.68 -20.70
CA SER A 422 -18.56 -13.12 -20.56
C SER A 422 -18.58 -13.48 -19.07
N SER A 423 -19.68 -13.98 -18.54
CA SER A 423 -19.73 -14.55 -17.18
C SER A 423 -18.90 -15.84 -17.02
N GLU A 424 -17.87 -16.00 -17.84
CA GLU A 424 -17.03 -17.17 -17.98
C GLU A 424 -15.63 -16.83 -17.46
N THR A 425 -15.00 -17.79 -16.79
CA THR A 425 -13.61 -17.67 -16.36
C THR A 425 -12.70 -17.50 -17.59
N LEU A 426 -11.52 -16.88 -17.44
CA LEU A 426 -10.52 -16.82 -18.52
C LEU A 426 -10.23 -18.21 -19.12
N PHE A 427 -10.30 -19.25 -18.29
CA PHE A 427 -10.18 -20.65 -18.69
C PHE A 427 -11.29 -21.11 -19.66
N ASN A 428 -12.54 -20.72 -19.41
CA ASN A 428 -13.64 -21.06 -20.30
C ASN A 428 -13.54 -20.27 -21.61
N ILE A 429 -13.06 -19.03 -21.58
CA ILE A 429 -12.85 -18.20 -22.77
C ILE A 429 -11.69 -18.75 -23.62
N THR A 430 -10.59 -19.19 -23.00
CA THR A 430 -9.47 -19.81 -23.71
C THR A 430 -9.87 -21.13 -24.35
N TYR A 431 -10.77 -21.89 -23.71
CA TYR A 431 -11.29 -23.17 -24.23
C TYR A 431 -12.36 -23.00 -25.31
N ASN A 432 -13.27 -22.02 -25.17
CA ASN A 432 -14.38 -21.78 -26.08
C ASN A 432 -14.02 -20.87 -27.28
N GLY A 433 -12.81 -20.30 -27.30
CA GLY A 433 -12.31 -19.42 -28.34
C GLY A 433 -12.46 -17.93 -28.01
N PHE A 434 -11.38 -17.17 -28.20
CA PHE A 434 -11.32 -15.72 -27.94
C PHE A 434 -12.09 -14.91 -29.00
N ASN A 435 -13.41 -14.75 -28.83
CA ASN A 435 -14.19 -13.75 -29.57
C ASN A 435 -14.46 -12.52 -28.69
N ILE A 436 -13.40 -11.76 -28.37
CA ILE A 436 -13.54 -10.50 -27.62
C ILE A 436 -14.00 -9.40 -28.58
N GLN A 437 -15.23 -8.92 -28.41
CA GLN A 437 -15.71 -7.72 -29.09
C GLN A 437 -15.21 -6.48 -28.36
N LEU A 438 -13.92 -6.17 -28.53
CA LEU A 438 -13.22 -5.05 -27.88
C LEU A 438 -14.01 -3.73 -27.97
N GLN A 439 -14.61 -3.46 -29.13
CA GLN A 439 -15.43 -2.27 -29.36
C GLN A 439 -16.56 -2.12 -28.32
N LYS A 440 -17.30 -3.21 -28.04
CA LYS A 440 -18.38 -3.18 -27.05
C LYS A 440 -17.87 -2.97 -25.62
N ALA A 441 -16.64 -3.38 -25.31
CA ALA A 441 -16.05 -3.18 -23.98
C ALA A 441 -15.76 -1.70 -23.73
N PHE A 442 -15.30 -0.99 -24.77
CA PHE A 442 -15.14 0.47 -24.75
C PHE A 442 -16.49 1.19 -24.76
N ASP A 443 -17.48 0.71 -25.52
CA ASP A 443 -18.83 1.31 -25.56
C ASP A 443 -19.56 1.21 -24.20
N ASN A 444 -19.28 0.16 -23.41
CA ASN A 444 -19.88 -0.05 -22.09
C ASN A 444 -19.19 0.73 -20.94
N GLN A 445 -18.11 1.49 -21.20
CA GLN A 445 -17.37 2.22 -20.16
C GLN A 445 -18.25 3.15 -19.31
N THR A 446 -19.26 3.76 -19.92
CA THR A 446 -20.21 4.67 -19.27
C THR A 446 -21.12 3.96 -18.27
N ASN A 447 -21.41 2.66 -18.47
CA ASN A 447 -22.20 1.87 -17.53
C ASN A 447 -21.38 1.40 -16.32
N TYR A 448 -20.05 1.36 -16.44
CA TYR A 448 -19.16 0.97 -15.34
C TYR A 448 -18.83 2.11 -14.38
N GLY A 449 -19.05 3.37 -14.76
CA GLY A 449 -18.77 4.54 -13.92
C GLY A 449 -19.44 4.47 -12.54
N LEU A 450 -20.71 4.05 -12.47
CA LEU A 450 -21.44 3.90 -11.20
C LEU A 450 -20.80 2.86 -10.27
N TYR A 451 -20.36 1.71 -10.82
CA TYR A 451 -19.67 0.71 -10.02
C TYR A 451 -18.41 1.28 -9.37
N TYR A 452 -17.60 2.02 -10.14
CA TYR A 452 -16.39 2.64 -9.62
C TYR A 452 -16.66 3.79 -8.65
N ILE A 453 -17.73 4.57 -8.85
CA ILE A 453 -18.18 5.59 -7.89
C ILE A 453 -18.47 4.95 -6.53
N THR A 454 -19.30 3.91 -6.53
CA THR A 454 -19.67 3.19 -5.30
C THR A 454 -18.45 2.51 -4.67
N PHE A 455 -17.58 1.92 -5.49
CA PHE A 455 -16.31 1.36 -5.05
C PHE A 455 -15.42 2.40 -4.37
N LEU A 456 -15.28 3.61 -4.93
CA LEU A 456 -14.48 4.69 -4.34
C LEU A 456 -15.03 5.17 -2.99
N PHE A 457 -16.35 5.30 -2.86
CA PHE A 457 -16.96 5.65 -1.56
C PHE A 457 -16.69 4.58 -0.51
N TYR A 458 -16.87 3.30 -0.86
CA TYR A 458 -16.64 2.21 0.06
C TYR A 458 -15.16 2.00 0.38
N SER A 459 -14.26 2.18 -0.59
CA SER A 459 -12.83 2.05 -0.35
C SER A 459 -12.32 3.16 0.55
N GLY A 460 -12.77 4.40 0.35
CA GLY A 460 -12.35 5.55 1.17
C GLY A 460 -12.88 5.49 2.58
N THR A 461 -14.18 5.21 2.72
CA THR A 461 -14.79 5.06 4.02
C THR A 461 -14.22 3.85 4.74
N GLY A 462 -14.20 2.68 4.10
CA GLY A 462 -13.73 1.43 4.69
C GLY A 462 -12.28 1.51 5.17
N ALA A 463 -11.39 2.10 4.36
CA ALA A 463 -10.02 2.44 4.75
C ALA A 463 -9.97 3.22 6.06
N PHE A 464 -10.65 4.36 6.08
CA PHE A 464 -10.74 5.24 7.24
C PHE A 464 -11.31 4.53 8.47
N LEU A 465 -12.33 3.66 8.31
CA LEU A 465 -12.88 2.92 9.45
C LEU A 465 -11.86 1.94 10.01
N VAL A 466 -11.15 1.19 9.16
CA VAL A 466 -10.18 0.18 9.61
C VAL A 466 -9.00 0.84 10.31
N GLU A 467 -8.48 1.95 9.76
CA GLU A 467 -7.38 2.71 10.35
C GLU A 467 -7.78 3.36 11.69
N LEU A 468 -8.98 3.94 11.77
CA LEU A 468 -9.43 4.61 12.98
C LEU A 468 -9.85 3.63 14.09
N ILE A 469 -10.47 2.50 13.73
CA ILE A 469 -10.91 1.49 14.70
C ILE A 469 -9.76 0.61 15.17
N ARG A 470 -8.74 0.38 14.33
CA ARG A 470 -7.70 -0.67 14.45
C ARG A 470 -8.33 -1.99 14.94
N PRO A 471 -8.97 -2.77 14.05
CA PRO A 471 -9.81 -3.90 14.45
C PRO A 471 -9.08 -4.97 15.28
N SER A 472 -7.76 -5.13 15.10
CA SER A 472 -6.91 -5.98 15.96
C SER A 472 -6.98 -5.55 17.43
N GLU A 473 -6.91 -4.26 17.70
CA GLU A 473 -7.03 -3.72 19.04
C GLU A 473 -8.45 -3.80 19.58
N LEU A 474 -9.46 -3.57 18.73
CA LEU A 474 -10.86 -3.73 19.12
C LEU A 474 -11.13 -5.17 19.56
N TYR A 475 -10.56 -6.14 18.85
CA TYR A 475 -10.61 -7.54 19.21
C TYR A 475 -10.02 -7.78 20.60
N PHE A 476 -8.80 -7.30 20.88
CA PHE A 476 -8.20 -7.44 22.21
C PHE A 476 -8.97 -6.69 23.31
N ASN A 477 -9.47 -5.50 23.01
CA ASN A 477 -10.25 -4.69 23.95
C ASN A 477 -11.58 -5.36 24.32
N TYR A 478 -12.22 -6.07 23.37
CA TYR A 478 -13.41 -6.87 23.65
C TYR A 478 -13.16 -7.95 24.71
N PHE A 479 -12.00 -8.62 24.68
CA PHE A 479 -11.63 -9.57 25.74
C PHE A 479 -11.21 -8.86 27.02
N SER A 480 -10.35 -7.84 26.90
CA SER A 480 -9.95 -7.00 28.03
C SER A 480 -9.31 -5.70 27.56
N SER A 481 -9.78 -4.57 28.07
CA SER A 481 -9.18 -3.25 27.83
C SER A 481 -7.73 -3.16 28.31
N TYR A 482 -7.38 -3.94 29.32
CA TYR A 482 -6.01 -4.06 29.80
C TYR A 482 -5.10 -4.74 28.75
N MET A 483 -5.60 -5.78 28.08
CA MET A 483 -4.85 -6.48 27.04
C MET A 483 -4.53 -5.56 25.86
N ALA A 484 -5.50 -4.75 25.44
CA ALA A 484 -5.27 -3.75 24.40
C ALA A 484 -4.22 -2.69 24.81
N TYR A 485 -4.27 -2.21 26.06
CA TYR A 485 -3.27 -1.26 26.57
C TYR A 485 -1.84 -1.85 26.58
N TYR A 486 -1.68 -3.08 27.07
CA TYR A 486 -0.36 -3.74 27.09
C TYR A 486 0.12 -4.12 25.70
N MET A 487 -0.79 -4.42 24.78
CA MET A 487 -0.42 -4.66 23.39
C MET A 487 0.14 -3.39 22.74
N ARG A 488 -0.49 -2.23 22.97
CA ARG A 488 0.04 -0.92 22.53
C ARG A 488 1.39 -0.63 23.19
N LEU A 489 1.52 -0.93 24.48
CA LEU A 489 2.78 -0.73 25.20
C LEU A 489 3.87 -1.63 24.60
N TYR A 490 3.56 -2.88 24.25
CA TYR A 490 4.48 -3.76 23.55
C TYR A 490 4.86 -3.22 22.17
N GLU A 491 3.89 -2.79 21.36
CA GLU A 491 4.14 -2.20 20.04
C GLU A 491 5.03 -0.95 20.14
N ASN A 492 4.77 -0.10 21.13
CA ASN A 492 5.56 1.10 21.37
C ASN A 492 6.94 0.76 21.95
N ASP A 493 7.06 -0.12 22.93
CA ASP A 493 8.34 -0.41 23.59
C ASP A 493 9.20 -1.44 22.84
N ALA A 494 8.66 -2.06 21.78
CA ALA A 494 9.36 -3.04 20.97
C ALA A 494 10.67 -2.48 20.40
N GLN A 495 11.75 -3.22 20.65
CA GLN A 495 13.05 -2.90 20.08
C GLN A 495 13.06 -3.18 18.57
N HIS A 496 13.98 -2.55 17.82
CA HIS A 496 13.97 -2.60 16.35
C HIS A 496 14.04 -4.01 15.76
N TYR A 497 14.69 -4.97 16.42
CA TYR A 497 14.75 -6.37 15.97
C TYR A 497 13.49 -7.18 16.29
N GLN A 498 12.61 -6.69 17.17
CA GLN A 498 11.37 -7.37 17.57
C GLN A 498 10.19 -7.03 16.63
N LYS A 499 10.42 -6.17 15.63
CA LYS A 499 9.42 -5.76 14.64
C LYS A 499 8.76 -6.96 13.97
N SER A 500 7.47 -6.83 13.70
CA SER A 500 6.66 -7.85 13.02
C SER A 500 5.75 -7.20 12.00
N ASN A 501 5.52 -7.88 10.88
CA ASN A 501 4.65 -7.37 9.82
C ASN A 501 3.22 -7.10 10.31
N GLU A 502 2.78 -7.80 11.35
CA GLU A 502 1.43 -7.68 11.92
C GLU A 502 1.24 -6.34 12.65
N PHE A 503 2.33 -5.77 13.17
CA PHE A 503 2.33 -4.50 13.90
C PHE A 503 2.89 -3.35 13.07
N CYS A 504 3.30 -3.63 11.84
CA CYS A 504 3.84 -2.63 10.94
C CYS A 504 2.76 -2.04 10.03
N VAL A 505 2.76 -0.71 9.91
CA VAL A 505 2.11 0.08 8.89
C VAL A 505 2.44 -0.49 7.51
N GLN A 506 1.39 -0.89 6.80
CA GLN A 506 1.53 -1.52 5.50
C GLN A 506 1.67 -0.46 4.39
N TYR A 507 2.78 0.29 4.37
CA TYR A 507 3.05 1.34 3.37
C TYR A 507 2.76 0.90 1.94
N GLY A 508 3.20 -0.30 1.57
CA GLY A 508 3.00 -0.85 0.23
C GLY A 508 1.53 -1.12 -0.13
N TYR A 509 0.70 -1.52 0.85
CA TYR A 509 -0.75 -1.68 0.63
C TYR A 509 -1.41 -0.32 0.43
N ILE A 510 -1.08 0.63 1.30
CA ILE A 510 -1.67 1.96 1.29
C ILE A 510 -1.39 2.68 -0.03
N SER A 511 -0.13 2.72 -0.45
CA SER A 511 0.29 3.33 -1.72
C SER A 511 -0.31 2.63 -2.94
N ALA A 512 -0.41 1.30 -2.96
CA ALA A 512 -1.04 0.58 -4.05
C ALA A 512 -2.51 0.95 -4.22
N GLN A 513 -3.25 1.07 -3.11
CA GLN A 513 -4.66 1.48 -3.13
C GLN A 513 -4.86 2.92 -3.59
N MET A 514 -4.04 3.84 -3.10
CA MET A 514 -4.06 5.23 -3.56
C MET A 514 -3.86 5.32 -5.08
N LEU A 515 -2.84 4.64 -5.61
CA LEU A 515 -2.54 4.69 -7.05
C LEU A 515 -3.60 3.98 -7.89
N LEU A 516 -4.19 2.89 -7.40
CA LEU A 516 -5.35 2.28 -8.04
C LEU A 516 -6.50 3.28 -8.17
N ASN A 517 -6.87 3.93 -7.08
CA ASN A 517 -7.98 4.87 -7.06
C ASN A 517 -7.69 6.11 -7.91
N LEU A 518 -6.45 6.60 -7.91
CA LEU A 518 -5.99 7.63 -8.84
C LEU A 518 -6.18 7.18 -10.31
N THR A 519 -5.82 5.93 -10.63
CA THR A 519 -5.99 5.38 -11.98
C THR A 519 -7.47 5.34 -12.39
N ILE A 520 -8.35 4.90 -11.48
CA ILE A 520 -9.80 4.91 -11.70
C ILE A 520 -10.29 6.34 -11.97
N ILE A 521 -9.87 7.31 -11.15
CA ILE A 521 -10.24 8.71 -11.31
C ILE A 521 -9.79 9.25 -12.68
N CYS A 522 -8.55 9.00 -13.07
CA CYS A 522 -8.04 9.42 -14.38
C CYS A 522 -8.85 8.81 -15.53
N ILE A 523 -9.11 7.50 -15.52
CA ILE A 523 -9.83 6.81 -16.60
C ILE A 523 -11.28 7.29 -16.73
N PHE A 524 -11.98 7.46 -15.61
CA PHE A 524 -13.42 7.69 -15.60
C PHE A 524 -13.87 9.14 -15.37
N ASN A 525 -12.95 10.10 -15.24
CA ASN A 525 -13.27 11.52 -15.00
C ASN A 525 -14.23 12.14 -16.04
N THR A 526 -14.14 11.69 -17.29
CA THR A 526 -14.80 12.26 -18.47
C THR A 526 -16.09 11.51 -18.76
N THR A 527 -16.06 10.18 -18.64
CA THR A 527 -17.23 9.32 -18.84
C THR A 527 -18.23 9.43 -17.70
N SER A 528 -17.77 9.55 -16.45
CA SER A 528 -18.60 9.69 -15.26
C SER A 528 -18.00 10.73 -14.29
N PRO A 529 -18.39 12.01 -14.38
CA PRO A 529 -17.77 13.11 -13.61
C PRO A 529 -17.91 12.96 -12.10
N PHE A 530 -18.93 12.26 -11.62
CA PHE A 530 -19.15 12.03 -10.20
C PHE A 530 -18.03 11.20 -9.55
N VAL A 531 -17.22 10.49 -10.36
CA VAL A 531 -15.99 9.84 -9.91
C VAL A 531 -15.02 10.84 -9.28
N LEU A 532 -15.01 12.10 -9.71
CA LEU A 532 -14.17 13.14 -9.11
C LEU A 532 -14.58 13.44 -7.66
N ILE A 533 -15.89 13.55 -7.41
CA ILE A 533 -16.43 13.77 -6.05
C ILE A 533 -16.13 12.55 -5.17
N ALA A 534 -16.35 11.34 -5.70
CA ALA A 534 -16.03 10.10 -4.99
C ALA A 534 -14.51 9.95 -4.73
N GLY A 535 -13.68 10.43 -5.65
CA GLY A 535 -12.22 10.47 -5.51
C GLY A 535 -11.77 11.45 -4.42
N LEU A 536 -12.38 12.64 -4.35
CA LEU A 536 -12.16 13.59 -3.26
C LEU A 536 -12.59 13.01 -1.91
N TRP A 537 -13.73 12.31 -1.88
CA TRP A 537 -14.16 11.57 -0.70
C TRP A 537 -13.10 10.55 -0.26
N PHE A 538 -12.60 9.74 -1.20
CA PHE A 538 -11.55 8.77 -0.94
C PHE A 538 -10.30 9.42 -0.33
N PHE A 539 -9.68 10.38 -1.03
CA PHE A 539 -8.43 10.98 -0.55
C PHE A 539 -8.60 11.80 0.74
N GLY A 540 -9.76 12.42 0.94
CA GLY A 540 -10.05 13.18 2.16
C GLY A 540 -10.12 12.28 3.40
N PHE A 541 -10.91 11.21 3.34
CA PHE A 541 -11.02 10.27 4.46
C PHE A 541 -9.74 9.45 4.66
N ARG A 542 -9.09 9.08 3.56
CA ARG A 542 -7.83 8.34 3.61
C ARG A 542 -6.72 9.14 4.30
N TYR A 543 -6.53 10.39 3.91
CA TYR A 543 -5.55 11.29 4.54
C TYR A 543 -5.75 11.38 6.06
N ILE A 544 -7.00 11.48 6.52
CA ILE A 544 -7.30 11.57 7.96
C ILE A 544 -6.97 10.25 8.65
N GLY A 545 -7.37 9.11 8.07
CA GLY A 545 -7.11 7.78 8.65
C GLY A 545 -5.62 7.45 8.72
N ASP A 546 -4.90 7.66 7.62
CA ASP A 546 -3.46 7.41 7.53
C ASP A 546 -2.67 8.37 8.40
N PHE A 547 -3.08 9.64 8.54
CA PHE A 547 -2.46 10.55 9.50
C PHE A 547 -2.56 10.00 10.92
N PHE A 548 -3.74 9.56 11.35
CA PHE A 548 -3.89 9.01 12.70
C PHE A 548 -3.08 7.74 12.90
N MET A 549 -3.15 6.82 11.95
CA MET A 549 -2.47 5.54 12.06
C MET A 549 -0.94 5.74 12.08
N LEU A 550 -0.39 6.61 11.23
CA LEU A 550 1.03 6.94 11.22
C LEU A 550 1.47 7.65 12.50
N MET A 551 0.67 8.58 13.02
CA MET A 551 1.01 9.32 14.24
C MET A 551 1.00 8.44 15.50
N VAL A 552 0.23 7.35 15.51
CA VAL A 552 0.21 6.37 16.60
C VAL A 552 1.30 5.32 16.45
N SER A 553 1.74 5.06 15.21
CA SER A 553 2.74 4.04 14.90
C SER A 553 4.14 4.62 14.96
N LYS A 554 5.09 3.88 15.53
CA LYS A 554 6.51 4.29 15.51
C LYS A 554 7.10 4.18 14.11
N GLN A 555 8.15 4.95 13.84
CA GLN A 555 8.90 4.86 12.59
C GLN A 555 9.38 3.43 12.28
N GLU A 556 8.94 2.92 11.14
CA GLU A 556 9.11 1.51 10.80
C GLU A 556 10.23 1.25 9.82
N MET A 557 10.40 2.12 8.84
CA MET A 557 11.41 1.99 7.80
C MET A 557 12.07 3.32 7.48
N VAL A 558 13.26 3.21 6.90
CA VAL A 558 14.04 4.33 6.37
C VAL A 558 14.54 3.95 4.99
N SER A 559 13.80 4.36 3.96
CA SER A 559 14.07 4.01 2.56
C SER A 559 15.12 4.91 1.90
N ASN A 560 15.53 6.00 2.56
CA ASN A 560 16.39 7.06 1.99
C ASN A 560 15.85 7.61 0.65
N GLY A 561 14.53 7.81 0.57
CA GLY A 561 13.85 8.36 -0.62
C GLY A 561 13.63 7.36 -1.76
N LYS A 562 14.05 6.09 -1.63
CA LYS A 562 13.77 5.05 -2.65
C LYS A 562 12.28 4.74 -2.76
N TYR A 563 11.56 4.80 -1.63
CA TYR A 563 10.12 4.61 -1.62
C TYR A 563 9.42 5.74 -2.37
N LEU A 564 9.79 7.00 -2.13
CA LEU A 564 9.31 8.16 -2.89
C LEU A 564 9.52 7.97 -4.40
N TYR A 565 10.72 7.55 -4.81
CA TYR A 565 11.03 7.33 -6.22
C TYR A 565 10.09 6.28 -6.84
N SER A 566 9.87 5.16 -6.13
CA SER A 566 8.95 4.10 -6.57
C SER A 566 7.51 4.60 -6.68
N LEU A 567 7.05 5.38 -5.69
CA LEU A 567 5.71 5.99 -5.68
C LEU A 567 5.52 6.93 -6.87
N LEU A 568 6.49 7.82 -7.13
CA LEU A 568 6.48 8.73 -8.27
C LEU A 568 6.51 7.97 -9.59
N GLN A 569 7.38 6.96 -9.74
CA GLN A 569 7.47 6.16 -10.96
C GLN A 569 6.15 5.45 -11.28
N LEU A 570 5.52 4.81 -10.28
CA LEU A 570 4.25 4.14 -10.49
C LEU A 570 3.10 5.14 -10.69
N SER A 571 3.12 6.31 -10.04
CA SER A 571 2.18 7.39 -10.36
C SER A 571 2.32 7.82 -11.82
N CYS A 572 3.54 7.91 -12.35
CA CYS A 572 3.74 8.23 -13.75
C CYS A 572 3.24 7.12 -14.68
N PHE A 573 3.38 5.87 -14.27
CA PHE A 573 2.81 4.74 -14.97
C PHE A 573 1.27 4.78 -15.00
N THR A 574 0.60 5.21 -13.92
CA THR A 574 -0.87 5.39 -13.92
C THR A 574 -1.33 6.39 -14.98
N LEU A 575 -0.62 7.51 -15.12
CA LEU A 575 -0.90 8.53 -16.13
C LEU A 575 -0.64 8.00 -17.55
N GLY A 576 0.44 7.24 -17.74
CA GLY A 576 0.74 6.57 -19.00
C GLY A 576 -0.34 5.56 -19.40
N LEU A 577 -0.81 4.72 -18.47
CA LEU A 577 -1.92 3.79 -18.69
C LEU A 577 -3.19 4.52 -19.10
N TRP A 578 -3.52 5.61 -18.43
CA TRP A 578 -4.68 6.42 -18.76
C TRP A 578 -4.61 6.99 -20.19
N LEU A 579 -3.47 7.54 -20.61
CA LEU A 579 -3.25 8.01 -21.98
C LEU A 579 -3.40 6.88 -23.00
N ILE A 580 -2.88 5.68 -22.71
CA ILE A 580 -3.05 4.50 -23.57
C ILE A 580 -4.54 4.15 -23.74
N VAL A 581 -5.31 4.13 -22.64
CA VAL A 581 -6.76 3.87 -22.70
C VAL A 581 -7.47 4.92 -23.57
N LYS A 582 -7.09 6.20 -23.47
CA LYS A 582 -7.66 7.27 -24.30
C LYS A 582 -7.32 7.12 -25.78
N VAL A 583 -6.07 6.83 -26.13
CA VAL A 583 -5.65 6.57 -27.52
C VAL A 583 -6.45 5.41 -28.12
N ILE A 584 -6.58 4.29 -27.39
CA ILE A 584 -7.33 3.13 -27.84
C ILE A 584 -8.82 3.46 -27.97
N GLY A 585 -9.40 4.19 -27.02
CA GLY A 585 -10.79 4.64 -27.08
C GLY A 585 -11.09 5.51 -28.30
N CYS A 586 -10.22 6.49 -28.59
CA CYS A 586 -10.36 7.34 -29.78
C CYS A 586 -10.23 6.56 -31.10
N TYR A 587 -9.37 5.53 -31.13
CA TYR A 587 -9.27 4.63 -32.28
C TYR A 587 -10.60 3.91 -32.55
N PHE A 588 -11.23 3.33 -31.53
CA PHE A 588 -12.52 2.64 -31.69
C PHE A 588 -13.67 3.58 -32.05
N GLN A 589 -13.62 4.83 -31.62
CA GLN A 589 -14.58 5.87 -32.01
C GLN A 589 -14.31 6.46 -33.40
N SER A 590 -13.30 5.97 -34.13
CA SER A 590 -12.88 6.49 -35.45
C SER A 590 -12.48 7.97 -35.44
N ASN A 591 -12.04 8.52 -34.30
CA ASN A 591 -11.57 9.90 -34.18
C ASN A 591 -10.04 9.97 -34.23
N TYR A 592 -9.50 9.89 -35.45
CA TYR A 592 -8.06 9.83 -35.68
C TYR A 592 -7.32 11.09 -35.22
N LEU A 593 -7.92 12.29 -35.32
CA LEU A 593 -7.28 13.53 -34.88
C LEU A 593 -7.00 13.51 -33.38
N MET A 594 -7.97 13.09 -32.56
CA MET A 594 -7.77 12.97 -31.12
C MET A 594 -6.80 11.86 -30.74
N MET A 595 -6.83 10.75 -31.48
CA MET A 595 -5.84 9.68 -31.33
C MET A 595 -4.41 10.21 -31.53
N TYR A 596 -4.17 11.05 -32.55
CA TYR A 596 -2.86 11.67 -32.78
C TYR A 596 -2.48 12.64 -31.66
N LEU A 597 -3.39 13.49 -31.20
CA LEU A 597 -3.11 14.45 -30.12
C LEU A 597 -2.74 13.73 -28.81
N PHE A 598 -3.55 12.78 -28.37
CA PHE A 598 -3.22 11.95 -27.19
C PHE A 598 -1.95 11.11 -27.41
N GLY A 599 -1.68 10.66 -28.64
CA GLY A 599 -0.45 9.96 -29.00
C GLY A 599 0.79 10.84 -28.85
N ILE A 600 0.70 12.12 -29.24
CA ILE A 600 1.77 13.11 -29.03
C ILE A 600 1.98 13.35 -27.54
N GLU A 601 0.91 13.52 -26.76
CA GLU A 601 0.99 13.65 -25.30
C GLU A 601 1.65 12.42 -24.67
N LEU A 602 1.31 11.21 -25.11
CA LEU A 602 1.92 9.97 -24.65
C LEU A 602 3.42 9.91 -24.98
N ILE A 603 3.82 10.28 -26.19
CA ILE A 603 5.25 10.33 -26.57
C ILE A 603 5.99 11.38 -25.75
N ALA A 604 5.40 12.56 -25.56
CA ALA A 604 5.97 13.60 -24.70
C ALA A 604 6.12 13.10 -23.26
N TRP A 605 5.11 12.38 -22.76
CA TRP A 605 5.11 11.76 -21.44
C TRP A 605 6.23 10.75 -21.26
N THR A 606 6.49 9.87 -22.23
CA THR A 606 7.56 8.86 -22.13
C THR A 606 8.98 9.43 -22.04
N LYS A 607 9.18 10.71 -22.39
CA LYS A 607 10.48 11.38 -22.32
C LYS A 607 10.73 12.08 -20.98
N ILE A 608 9.68 12.26 -20.18
CA ILE A 608 9.69 12.93 -18.87
C ILE A 608 9.89 11.85 -17.81
#